data_AF-A0A2P0QHV2-F1
#
_entry.id   AF-A0A2P0QHV2-F1
#
_cell.length_a   1.000
_cell.length_b   1.000
_cell.length_c   1.000
_cell.angle_alpha   90.00
_cell.angle_beta   90.00
_cell.angle_gamma   90.00
#
_symmetry.space_group_name_H-M   'P 1'
#
loop_
_entity.id
_entity.type
_entity.pdbx_description
1 polymer ?
#
loop_
_entity_poly.entity_id
_entity_poly.type
_entity_poly.pdbx_seq_one_letter_code
_entity_poly.pdbx_strand_id
1 'polypeptide(L)' 'MKKNASFYLSHQFNYKNILLLRNFITISGKILPKRLNRLTAHRQRSLSKAIKNARLVSFLPFVRLIDS' A
#
# COMPACT_ATOMS: atom_id res chain seq x y z
N MET A 1 7.50 -15.43 -13.59
CA MET A 1 8.03 -14.05 -13.41
C MET A 1 8.03 -13.69 -11.92
N LYS A 2 9.18 -13.78 -11.25
CA LYS A 2 9.33 -13.46 -9.82
C LYS A 2 9.43 -11.92 -9.68
N LYS A 3 8.32 -11.22 -9.35
CA LYS A 3 8.40 -9.79 -9.02
C LYS A 3 9.00 -9.61 -7.62
N ASN A 4 10.34 -9.53 -7.60
CA ASN A 4 11.25 -8.88 -6.65
C ASN A 4 10.64 -8.32 -5.36
N ALA A 5 10.20 -9.19 -4.44
CA ALA A 5 9.89 -8.81 -3.06
C ALA A 5 11.11 -8.21 -2.33
N SER A 6 12.32 -8.47 -2.86
CA SER A 6 13.59 -8.02 -2.31
C SER A 6 13.76 -6.49 -2.32
N PHE A 7 13.25 -5.79 -3.34
CA PHE A 7 13.40 -4.34 -3.44
C PHE A 7 12.68 -3.58 -2.31
N TYR A 8 11.60 -4.16 -1.77
CA TYR A 8 10.86 -3.54 -0.68
C TYR A 8 11.50 -3.77 0.70
N LEU A 9 12.46 -4.69 0.83
CA LEU A 9 13.01 -5.14 2.13
C LEU A 9 13.76 -4.05 2.89
N SER A 10 14.43 -3.12 2.19
CA SER A 10 15.30 -2.11 2.81
C SER A 10 14.61 -0.78 3.12
N HIS A 11 13.43 -0.53 2.55
CA HIS A 11 12.80 0.79 2.63
C HIS A 11 11.58 0.79 3.55
N GLN A 12 11.66 1.61 4.60
CA GLN A 12 10.51 1.98 5.43
C GLN A 12 9.40 2.59 4.55
N PHE A 13 8.15 2.19 4.77
CA PHE A 13 7.02 2.70 4.01
C PHE A 13 6.79 4.19 4.34
N ASN A 14 7.10 5.07 3.38
CA ASN A 14 6.84 6.50 3.48
C ASN A 14 5.52 6.84 2.78
N TYR A 15 4.67 7.66 3.41
CA TYR A 15 3.40 8.13 2.85
C TYR A 15 3.57 8.95 1.57
N LYS A 16 4.76 9.56 1.37
CA LYS A 16 5.13 10.33 0.17
C LYS A 16 5.38 9.45 -1.05
N ASN A 17 5.66 8.15 -0.87
CA ASN A 17 5.98 7.23 -1.97
C ASN A 17 4.69 6.66 -2.59
N ILE A 18 3.91 7.50 -3.26
CA ILE A 18 2.57 7.16 -3.78
C ILE A 18 2.63 5.96 -4.74
N LEU A 19 3.63 5.90 -5.61
CA LEU A 19 3.83 4.81 -6.58
C LEU A 19 3.98 3.45 -5.89
N LEU A 20 4.71 3.41 -4.78
CA LEU A 20 4.88 2.20 -3.98
C LEU A 20 3.55 1.81 -3.31
N LEU A 21 2.89 2.78 -2.67
CA LEU A 21 1.67 2.54 -1.90
C LEU A 21 0.48 2.13 -2.78
N ARG A 22 0.42 2.60 -4.03
CA ARG A 22 -0.59 2.19 -5.01
C ARG A 22 -0.58 0.68 -5.28
N ASN A 23 0.58 0.03 -5.22
CA ASN A 23 0.67 -1.43 -5.40
C ASN A 23 0.06 -2.23 -4.24
N PHE A 24 -0.22 -1.57 -3.10
CA PHE A 24 -0.75 -2.19 -1.90
C PHE A 24 -2.23 -1.83 -1.63
N ILE A 25 -2.89 -1.21 -2.61
CA ILE A 25 -4.33 -0.95 -2.56
C ILE A 25 -5.02 -1.65 -3.73
N THR A 26 -6.26 -2.02 -3.50
CA THR A 26 -7.17 -2.49 -4.55
C THR A 26 -7.62 -1.35 -5.44
N ILE A 27 -8.21 -1.68 -6.59
CA ILE A 27 -8.77 -0.70 -7.53
C ILE A 27 -9.81 0.19 -6.84
N SER A 28 -10.64 -0.39 -5.95
CA SER A 28 -11.63 0.32 -5.14
C SER A 28 -11.03 1.19 -4.02
N GLY A 29 -9.71 1.19 -3.86
CA GLY A 29 -8.99 1.98 -2.88
C GLY A 29 -8.78 1.28 -1.54
N LYS A 30 -9.37 0.10 -1.27
CA LYS A 30 -9.15 -0.67 -0.01
C LYS A 30 -7.72 -1.18 0.10
N ILE A 31 -7.15 -1.22 1.32
CA ILE A 31 -5.80 -1.74 1.57
C ILE A 31 -5.78 -3.26 1.33
N LEU A 32 -4.78 -3.75 0.59
CA LEU A 32 -4.64 -5.19 0.34
C LEU A 32 -4.32 -5.96 1.63
N PRO A 33 -4.97 -7.12 1.85
CA PRO A 33 -4.70 -7.96 3.01
C PRO A 33 -3.29 -8.55 2.96
N LYS A 34 -2.68 -8.73 4.14
CA LYS A 34 -1.31 -9.27 4.30
C LYS A 34 -1.07 -10.57 3.52
N ARG A 35 -2.07 -11.46 3.47
CA ARG A 35 -1.99 -12.77 2.80
C ARG A 35 -1.62 -12.68 1.32
N LEU A 36 -1.95 -11.57 0.66
CA LEU A 36 -1.62 -11.32 -0.75
C LEU A 36 -0.25 -10.65 -0.91
N ASN A 37 0.15 -9.82 0.04
CA ASN A 37 1.36 -8.98 -0.05
C ASN A 37 2.65 -9.70 0.37
N ARG A 38 2.56 -10.88 1.01
CA ARG A 38 3.70 -11.63 1.57
C ARG A 38 4.61 -10.80 2.49
N LEU A 39 4.06 -9.77 3.14
CA LEU A 39 4.78 -8.93 4.11
C LEU A 39 4.75 -9.55 5.51
N THR A 40 5.77 -9.25 6.32
CA THR A 40 5.73 -9.55 7.75
C THR A 40 4.66 -8.71 8.45
N ALA A 41 4.19 -9.14 9.62
CA ALA A 41 3.15 -8.42 10.36
C ALA A 41 3.59 -6.99 10.74
N HIS A 42 4.86 -6.82 11.10
CA HIS A 42 5.45 -5.51 11.38
C HIS A 42 5.38 -4.57 10.15
N ARG A 43 5.80 -5.09 8.99
CA ARG A 43 5.81 -4.32 7.74
C ARG A 43 4.40 -3.98 7.25
N GLN A 44 3.44 -4.90 7.38
CA GLN A 44 2.03 -4.60 7.06
C GLN A 44 1.46 -3.48 7.93
N ARG A 45 1.80 -3.43 9.23
CA ARG A 45 1.37 -2.34 10.13
C ARG A 45 1.96 -0.99 9.70
N SER A 46 3.26 -0.97 9.41
CA SER A 46 3.96 0.23 8.91
C SER A 46 3.37 0.72 7.57
N LEU A 47 3.16 -0.19 6.63
CA LEU A 47 2.48 0.08 5.36
C LEU A 47 1.08 0.66 5.56
N SER A 48 0.28 0.05 6.45
CA SER A 48 -1.09 0.51 6.73
C SER A 48 -1.08 1.92 7.32
N LYS A 49 -0.13 2.25 8.19
CA LYS A 49 0.07 3.61 8.73
C LYS A 49 0.43 4.59 7.62
N ALA A 50 1.37 4.23 6.74
CA ALA A 50 1.77 5.06 5.60
C ALA A 50 0.61 5.33 4.63
N ILE A 51 -0.20 4.32 4.30
CA ILE A 51 -1.39 4.49 3.44
C ILE A 51 -2.43 5.39 4.11
N LYS A 52 -2.70 5.20 5.40
CA LYS A 52 -3.63 6.07 6.15
C LYS A 52 -3.17 7.52 6.14
N ASN A 53 -1.88 7.76 6.39
CA ASN A 53 -1.31 9.10 6.32
C ASN A 53 -1.43 9.68 4.90
N ALA A 54 -1.08 8.91 3.87
CA ALA A 54 -1.20 9.35 2.48
C ALA A 54 -2.65 9.73 2.10
N ARG A 55 -3.65 9.05 2.66
CA ARG A 55 -5.06 9.40 2.47
C ARG A 55 -5.45 10.71 3.16
N LEU A 56 -4.90 10.99 4.35
CA LEU A 56 -5.14 12.24 5.06
C LEU A 56 -4.60 13.45 4.30
N VAL A 57 -3.47 13.30 3.60
CA VAL A 57 -2.88 14.36 2.76
C VAL A 57 -3.39 14.31 1.30
N SER A 58 -4.51 13.62 1.06
CA SER A 58 -5.16 13.52 -0.26
C SER A 58 -4.32 12.89 -1.39
N PHE A 59 -3.22 12.20 -1.08
CA PHE A 59 -2.40 11.50 -2.09
C PHE A 59 -3.01 10.18 -2.57
N LEU A 60 -3.82 9.53 -1.72
CA LEU A 60 -4.54 8.30 -2.06
C LEU A 60 -6.03 8.44 -1.72
N PRO A 61 -6.92 7.89 -2.56
CA PRO A 61 -8.35 7.90 -2.25
C PRO A 61 -8.70 6.91 -1.13
N PHE A 62 -9.74 7.22 -0.37
CA PHE A 62 -10.35 6.30 0.59
C PHE A 62 -11.18 5.23 -0.11
N VAL A 63 -11.98 5.65 -1.09
CA VAL A 63 -12.84 4.83 -1.93
C VAL A 63 -12.73 5.35 -3.35
N ARG A 64 -12.62 4.44 -4.32
CA ARG A 64 -12.82 4.72 -5.73
C ARG A 64 -14.16 4.10 -6.12
N LEU A 65 -15.11 4.93 -6.55
CA LEU A 65 -16.30 4.46 -7.26
C LEU A 65 -15.81 3.99 -8.62
N ILE A 66 -15.94 2.69 -8.87
CA ILE A 66 -15.72 2.12 -10.17
C ILE A 66 -17.12 2.01 -10.73
N ASP A 67 -17.47 2.91 -11.64
CA ASP A 67 -18.72 2.77 -12.38
C ASP A 67 -18.59 1.51 -13.25
N SER A 68 -19.56 0.61 -13.09
CA SER A 68 -19.64 -0.71 -13.73
C SER A 68 -19.85 -0.62 -15.24
#